data_AF-A0A950AUV6-F1
#
_entry.id   AF-A0A950AUV6-F1
#
_cell.length_a   1.000
_cell.length_b   1.000
_cell.length_c   1.000
_cell.angle_alpha   90.00
_cell.angle_beta   90.00
_cell.angle_gamma   90.00
#
_symmetry.space_group_name_H-M   'P 1'
#
loop_
_entity.id
_entity.type
_entity.pdbx_description
1 polymer ?
#
loop_
_entity_poly.entity_id
_entity_poly.type
_entity_poly.pdbx_seq_one_letter_code
_entity_poly.pdbx_strand_id
1 'polypeptide(L)'
;MDEREMARWLAIARINVGASLFAFPGLAGGMWVGRDAKSAGVRAVSRGFGVRDAIIGVGLHRALDNGDRGDIRRWLLFGAAADGADLVGTLTSWRGLPPVRRVLVLAGIVGFGGLGAWLSSQFA
;
A
#
# COMPACT_ATOMS: atom_id res chain seq x y z
N MET A 1 17.16 12.85 -5.86
CA MET A 1 16.48 11.56 -6.05
C MET A 1 15.73 11.66 -7.35
N ASP A 2 16.03 10.80 -8.32
CA ASP A 2 15.30 10.77 -9.60
C ASP A 2 13.98 9.97 -9.47
N GLU A 3 13.13 10.00 -10.50
CA GLU A 3 11.81 9.35 -10.47
C GLU A 3 11.93 7.82 -10.33
N ARG A 4 12.98 7.21 -10.89
CA ARG A 4 13.21 5.76 -10.82
C ARG A 4 13.64 5.34 -9.42
N GLU A 5 14.48 6.13 -8.78
CA GLU A 5 14.92 5.94 -7.41
C GLU A 5 13.75 6.11 -6.43
N MET A 6 12.89 7.12 -6.64
CA MET A 6 11.65 7.27 -5.88
C MET A 6 10.70 6.08 -6.07
N ALA A 7 10.51 5.62 -7.31
CA ALA A 7 9.70 4.44 -7.60
C ALA A 7 10.29 3.16 -6.96
N ARG A 8 11.61 3.03 -6.91
CA ARG A 8 12.31 1.92 -6.25
C ARG A 8 12.09 1.95 -4.74
N TRP A 9 12.18 3.10 -4.10
CA TRP A 9 11.86 3.24 -2.67
C TRP A 9 10.40 2.95 -2.37
N LEU A 10 9.48 3.40 -3.23
CA LEU A 10 8.05 3.06 -3.12
C LEU A 10 7.82 1.55 -3.24
N ALA A 11 8.48 0.88 -4.18
CA ALA A 11 8.42 -0.57 -4.34
C ALA A 11 8.88 -1.30 -3.08
N ILE A 12 10.05 -0.93 -2.54
CA ILE A 12 10.61 -1.52 -1.31
C ILE A 12 9.67 -1.27 -0.13
N ALA A 13 9.10 -0.08 0.00
CA ALA A 13 8.19 0.25 1.08
C ALA A 13 6.93 -0.63 1.03
N ARG A 14 6.29 -0.79 -0.15
CA ARG A 14 5.13 -1.69 -0.33
C ARG A 14 5.45 -3.14 -0.01
N ILE A 15 6.61 -3.63 -0.44
CA ILE A 15 7.06 -5.00 -0.10
C ILE A 15 7.13 -5.16 1.42
N ASN A 16 7.75 -4.23 2.12
CA ASN A 16 7.91 -4.30 3.57
C ASN A 16 6.58 -4.17 4.32
N VAL A 17 5.71 -3.24 3.91
CA VAL A 17 4.38 -3.06 4.51
C VAL A 17 3.53 -4.31 4.26
N GLY A 18 3.48 -4.79 3.03
CA GLY A 18 2.73 -5.98 2.64
C GLY A 18 3.20 -7.24 3.36
N ALA A 19 4.51 -7.49 3.39
CA ALA A 19 5.11 -8.63 4.09
C ALA A 19 4.84 -8.55 5.61
N SER A 20 4.94 -7.36 6.20
CA SER A 20 4.64 -7.16 7.63
C SER A 20 3.17 -7.42 7.95
N LEU A 21 2.25 -6.99 7.09
CA LEU A 21 0.82 -7.23 7.25
C LEU A 21 0.48 -8.72 7.07
N PHE A 22 1.24 -9.45 6.25
CA PHE A 22 1.10 -10.89 6.10
C PHE A 22 1.67 -11.70 7.28
N ALA A 23 2.90 -11.41 7.70
CA ALA A 23 3.60 -12.14 8.75
C ALA A 23 3.06 -11.78 10.15
N PHE A 24 2.74 -10.50 10.37
CA PHE A 24 2.37 -9.96 11.67
C PHE A 24 1.05 -9.17 11.63
N PRO A 25 -0.08 -9.77 11.16
CA PRO A 25 -1.32 -9.05 10.89
C PRO A 25 -1.92 -8.37 12.12
N GLY A 26 -1.73 -8.94 13.31
CA GLY A 26 -2.24 -8.34 14.55
C GLY A 26 -1.51 -7.06 14.97
N LEU A 27 -0.20 -6.97 14.66
CA LEU A 27 0.62 -5.79 14.95
C LEU A 27 0.43 -4.73 13.87
N ALA A 28 0.65 -5.10 12.61
CA ALA A 28 0.56 -4.20 11.47
C ALA A 28 -0.89 -3.71 11.25
N GLY A 29 -1.86 -4.64 11.25
CA GLY A 29 -3.29 -4.29 11.16
C GLY A 29 -3.77 -3.51 12.38
N GLY A 30 -3.10 -3.66 13.54
CA GLY A 30 -3.38 -2.88 14.73
C GLY A 30 -3.23 -1.38 14.47
N MET A 31 -2.24 -0.96 13.68
CA MET A 31 -2.05 0.45 13.31
C MET A 31 -3.23 1.04 12.53
N TRP A 32 -4.04 0.19 11.88
CA TRP A 32 -5.20 0.59 11.11
C TRP A 32 -6.50 0.48 11.90
N VAL A 33 -6.86 -0.73 12.34
CA VAL A 33 -8.19 -1.04 12.90
C VAL A 33 -8.19 -1.20 14.42
N GLY A 34 -7.08 -0.92 15.10
CA GLY A 34 -7.04 -0.95 16.55
C GLY A 34 -7.07 -2.37 17.14
N ARG A 35 -7.89 -2.58 18.18
CA ARG A 35 -7.94 -3.85 18.91
C ARG A 35 -8.53 -4.99 18.06
N ASP A 36 -9.35 -4.67 17.06
CA ASP A 36 -10.03 -5.63 16.19
C ASP A 36 -9.06 -6.43 15.31
N ALA A 37 -7.84 -5.93 15.12
CA ALA A 37 -6.74 -6.62 14.46
C ALA A 37 -6.37 -7.97 15.09
N LYS A 38 -6.79 -8.21 16.34
CA LYS A 38 -6.59 -9.49 17.03
C LYS A 38 -7.68 -10.53 16.73
N SER A 39 -8.76 -10.18 16.04
CA SER A 39 -9.78 -11.14 15.64
C SER A 39 -9.29 -12.04 14.50
N ALA A 40 -9.79 -13.28 14.44
CA ALA A 40 -9.37 -14.23 13.40
C ALA A 40 -9.75 -13.74 11.98
N GLY A 41 -10.97 -13.21 11.82
CA GLY A 41 -11.47 -12.69 10.54
C GLY A 41 -10.63 -11.53 10.01
N VAL A 42 -10.33 -10.53 10.86
CA VAL A 42 -9.49 -9.40 10.46
C VAL A 42 -8.08 -9.86 10.11
N ARG A 43 -7.48 -10.79 10.88
CA ARG A 43 -6.14 -11.32 10.53
C ARG A 43 -6.11 -12.02 9.18
N ALA A 44 -7.15 -12.76 8.82
CA ALA A 44 -7.22 -13.42 7.51
C ALA A 44 -7.26 -12.38 6.38
N VAL A 45 -8.12 -11.37 6.51
CA VAL A 45 -8.26 -10.29 5.53
C VAL A 45 -6.99 -9.43 5.45
N SER A 46 -6.36 -9.09 6.58
CA SER A 46 -5.09 -8.37 6.63
C SER A 46 -3.98 -9.11 5.86
N ARG A 47 -3.91 -10.44 5.98
CA ARG A 47 -2.94 -11.23 5.20
C ARG A 47 -3.17 -11.12 3.71
N GLY A 48 -4.44 -11.15 3.27
CA GLY A 48 -4.80 -10.94 1.86
C GLY A 48 -4.36 -9.57 1.36
N PHE A 49 -4.65 -8.51 2.12
CA PHE A 49 -4.19 -7.15 1.81
C PHE A 49 -2.66 -7.05 1.76
N GLY A 50 -1.98 -7.71 2.70
CA GLY A 50 -0.53 -7.70 2.78
C GLY A 50 0.13 -8.35 1.57
N VAL A 51 -0.35 -9.53 1.17
CA VAL A 51 0.16 -10.23 -0.02
C VAL A 51 -0.10 -9.41 -1.29
N ARG A 52 -1.29 -8.79 -1.42
CA ARG A 52 -1.60 -7.89 -2.55
C ARG A 52 -0.56 -6.77 -2.67
N ASP A 53 -0.30 -6.06 -1.58
CA ASP A 53 0.63 -4.92 -1.60
C ASP A 53 2.08 -5.35 -1.86
N ALA A 54 2.48 -6.50 -1.30
CA ALA A 54 3.79 -7.09 -1.57
C ALA A 54 3.96 -7.47 -3.06
N ILE A 55 2.93 -8.07 -3.68
CA ILE A 55 2.95 -8.41 -5.11
C ILE A 55 3.09 -7.15 -5.97
N ILE A 56 2.36 -6.08 -5.65
CA ILE A 56 2.47 -4.80 -6.35
C ILE A 56 3.89 -4.23 -6.25
N GLY A 57 4.47 -4.24 -5.05
CA GLY A 57 5.84 -3.78 -4.85
C GLY A 57 6.88 -4.64 -5.59
N VAL A 58 6.76 -5.97 -5.56
CA VAL A 58 7.66 -6.88 -6.32
C VAL A 58 7.51 -6.65 -7.82
N GLY A 59 6.29 -6.49 -8.31
CA GLY A 59 6.02 -6.18 -9.71
C GLY A 59 6.68 -4.88 -10.16
N LEU A 60 6.51 -3.81 -9.38
CA LEU A 60 7.16 -2.53 -9.64
C LEU A 60 8.69 -2.64 -9.62
N HIS A 61 9.26 -3.37 -8.66
CA HIS A 61 10.70 -3.57 -8.57
C HIS A 61 11.25 -4.30 -9.82
N ARG A 62 10.59 -5.37 -10.24
CA ARG A 62 10.96 -6.10 -11.47
C ARG A 62 10.84 -5.24 -12.71
N ALA A 63 9.79 -4.44 -12.82
CA ALA A 63 9.60 -3.52 -13.94
C ALA A 63 10.72 -2.47 -14.01
N LEU A 64 11.15 -1.95 -12.86
CA LEU A 64 12.28 -1.01 -12.76
C LEU A 64 13.60 -1.64 -13.20
N ASP A 65 13.86 -2.89 -12.80
CA ASP A 65 15.07 -3.63 -13.17
C ASP A 65 15.11 -3.95 -14.68
N ASN A 66 13.96 -4.30 -15.26
CA ASN A 66 13.84 -4.55 -16.70
C ASN A 66 13.85 -3.25 -17.53
N GLY A 67 13.61 -2.09 -16.91
CA GLY A 67 13.65 -0.78 -17.56
C GLY A 67 12.42 -0.42 -18.41
N ASP A 68 11.42 -1.30 -18.53
CA ASP A 68 10.19 -1.07 -19.30
C ASP A 68 9.31 0.01 -18.65
N ARG A 69 9.28 1.19 -19.27
CA ARG A 69 8.49 2.35 -18.79
C ARG A 69 6.99 2.04 -18.74
N GLY A 70 6.46 1.30 -19.71
CA GLY A 70 5.06 0.92 -19.75
C GLY A 70 4.70 -0.01 -18.60
N ASP A 71 5.60 -0.94 -18.25
CA ASP A 71 5.38 -1.84 -17.12
C ASP A 71 5.52 -1.15 -15.77
N ILE A 72 6.50 -0.26 -15.62
CA ILE A 72 6.65 0.60 -14.43
C ILE A 72 5.36 1.38 -14.19
N ARG A 73 4.83 2.02 -15.25
CA ARG A 73 3.58 2.77 -15.20
C ARG A 73 2.40 1.90 -14.78
N ARG A 74 2.28 0.68 -15.30
CA ARG A 74 1.18 -0.26 -14.94
C ARG A 74 1.21 -0.60 -13.45
N TRP A 75 2.37 -0.96 -12.89
CA TRP A 75 2.48 -1.31 -11.48
C TRP A 75 2.25 -0.12 -10.54
N LEU A 76 2.69 1.07 -10.93
CA LEU A 76 2.37 2.31 -10.20
C LEU A 76 0.86 2.59 -10.16
N LEU A 77 0.17 2.40 -11.28
CA LEU A 77 -1.29 2.56 -11.36
C LEU A 77 -2.04 1.50 -10.55
N PHE A 78 -1.59 0.24 -10.54
CA PHE A 78 -2.17 -0.80 -9.68
C PHE A 78 -2.00 -0.47 -8.19
N GLY A 79 -0.85 0.06 -7.79
CA GLY A 79 -0.63 0.57 -6.44
C GLY A 79 -1.59 1.71 -6.09
N ALA A 80 -1.72 2.71 -6.96
CA ALA A 80 -2.63 3.83 -6.76
C ALA A 80 -4.11 3.37 -6.69
N ALA A 81 -4.50 2.39 -7.49
CA ALA A 81 -5.85 1.81 -7.46
C ALA A 81 -6.12 1.04 -6.15
N ALA A 82 -5.13 0.27 -5.67
CA ALA A 82 -5.22 -0.43 -4.38
C ALA A 82 -5.39 0.55 -3.22
N ASP A 83 -4.61 1.63 -3.21
CA ASP A 83 -4.70 2.68 -2.19
C ASP A 83 -6.04 3.43 -2.28
N GLY A 84 -6.57 3.62 -3.50
CA GLY A 84 -7.91 4.17 -3.70
C GLY A 84 -9.02 3.30 -3.07
N ALA A 85 -8.90 1.98 -3.15
CA ALA A 85 -9.83 1.08 -2.47
C ALA A 85 -9.69 1.16 -0.93
N ASP A 86 -8.45 1.25 -0.43
CA ASP A 86 -8.17 1.38 1.00
C ASP A 86 -8.65 2.73 1.56
N LEU A 87 -8.60 3.79 0.75
CA LEU A 87 -9.18 5.11 1.05
C LEU A 87 -10.69 4.99 1.25
N VAL A 88 -11.40 4.37 0.30
CA VAL A 88 -12.85 4.16 0.39
C VAL A 88 -13.19 3.34 1.64
N GLY A 89 -12.46 2.25 1.92
CA GLY A 89 -12.64 1.45 3.12
C GLY A 89 -12.43 2.25 4.41
N THR A 90 -11.41 3.09 4.46
CA THR A 90 -11.09 3.94 5.61
C THR A 90 -12.14 5.02 5.84
N LEU A 91 -12.62 5.67 4.77
CA LEU A 91 -13.64 6.72 4.86
C LEU A 91 -15.02 6.19 5.23
N THR A 92 -15.43 5.06 4.65
CA THR A 92 -16.71 4.41 4.99
C THR A 92 -16.75 3.91 6.43
N SER A 93 -15.59 3.59 7.01
CA SER A 93 -15.44 3.14 8.40
C SER A 93 -14.96 4.24 9.36
N TRP A 94 -14.89 5.50 8.93
CA TRP A 94 -14.15 6.59 9.60
C TRP A 94 -14.47 6.79 11.08
N ARG A 95 -15.76 6.65 11.46
CA ARG A 95 -16.23 6.82 12.84
C ARG A 95 -15.95 5.60 13.73
N GLY A 96 -15.79 4.42 13.14
CA GLY A 96 -15.44 3.17 13.86
C GLY A 96 -13.94 3.01 14.10
N LEU A 97 -13.10 3.77 13.41
CA LEU A 97 -11.64 3.68 13.54
C LEU A 97 -11.10 4.57 14.68
N PRO A 98 -9.99 4.17 15.33
CA PRO A 98 -9.39 4.99 16.39
C PRO A 98 -8.94 6.37 15.87
N PRO A 99 -9.21 7.49 16.58
CA PRO A 99 -9.12 8.84 16.02
C PRO A 99 -7.74 9.26 15.51
N VAL A 100 -6.68 8.85 16.20
CA VAL A 100 -5.29 9.12 15.80
C VAL A 100 -4.87 8.20 14.66
N ARG A 101 -5.29 6.92 14.72
CA ARG A 101 -4.88 5.89 13.75
C ARG A 101 -5.50 6.13 12.38
N ARG A 102 -6.77 6.54 12.31
CA ARG A 102 -7.43 6.86 11.03
C ARG A 102 -6.74 7.99 10.27
N VAL A 103 -6.17 8.98 10.96
CA VAL A 103 -5.43 10.09 10.33
C VAL A 103 -4.08 9.59 9.79
N LEU A 104 -3.36 8.79 10.58
CA LEU A 104 -2.08 8.20 10.15
C LEU A 104 -2.25 7.28 8.95
N VAL A 105 -3.27 6.42 8.98
CA VAL A 105 -3.57 5.54 7.84
C VAL A 105 -3.99 6.35 6.62
N LEU A 106 -4.86 7.36 6.78
CA LEU A 106 -5.24 8.22 5.68
C LEU A 106 -4.04 8.92 5.05
N ALA A 107 -3.12 9.45 5.87
CA ALA A 107 -1.88 10.07 5.40
C ALA A 107 -1.00 9.07 4.64
N GLY A 108 -0.89 7.83 5.12
CA GLY A 108 -0.18 6.76 4.42
C GLY A 108 -0.80 6.42 3.06
N ILE A 109 -2.12 6.24 3.01
CA ILE A 109 -2.88 5.92 1.79
C ILE A 109 -2.72 7.04 0.76
N VAL A 110 -2.94 8.30 1.17
CA VAL A 110 -2.82 9.45 0.27
C VAL A 110 -1.36 9.65 -0.17
N GLY A 111 -0.40 9.42 0.73
CA GLY A 111 1.02 9.53 0.42
C GLY A 111 1.47 8.50 -0.62
N PHE A 112 1.22 7.21 -0.37
CA PHE A 112 1.61 6.12 -1.28
C PHE A 112 0.84 6.20 -2.60
N GLY A 113 -0.48 6.45 -2.53
CA GLY A 113 -1.34 6.48 -3.70
C GLY A 113 -1.09 7.70 -4.57
N GLY A 114 -0.94 8.87 -3.94
CA GLY A 114 -0.61 10.11 -4.61
C GLY A 114 0.78 10.07 -5.24
N LEU A 115 1.78 9.55 -4.53
CA LEU A 115 3.12 9.36 -5.08
C LEU A 115 3.11 8.38 -6.26
N GLY A 116 2.41 7.25 -6.14
CA GLY A 116 2.28 6.26 -7.22
C GLY A 116 1.60 6.86 -8.46
N ALA A 117 0.50 7.59 -8.28
CA ALA A 117 -0.21 8.25 -9.36
C ALA A 117 0.66 9.32 -10.05
N TRP A 118 1.35 10.16 -9.28
CA TRP A 118 2.27 11.16 -9.82
C TRP A 118 3.45 10.53 -10.55
N LEU A 119 4.10 9.51 -9.97
CA LEU A 119 5.18 8.80 -10.65
C LEU A 119 4.68 8.17 -11.96
N SER A 120 3.45 7.63 -11.98
CA SER A 120 2.90 7.00 -13.18
C SER A 120 2.80 7.95 -14.38
N SER A 121 2.61 9.26 -14.15
CA SER A 121 2.59 10.25 -15.22
C SER A 121 3.99 10.60 -15.75
N GLN A 122 5.05 10.31 -14.99
CA GLN A 122 6.44 10.51 -15.42
C GLN A 122 6.97 9.38 -16.32
N PHE A 123 6.30 8.23 -16.30
CA PHE A 123 6.59 7.07 -17.14
C PHE A 123 5.59 6.90 -18.30
N ALA A 124 4.79 7.94 -18.58
CA ALA A 124 3.95 8.02 -19.77
C ALA A 124 4.80 8.21 -21.05
#